data_AF-A0A6G1GVT9-F1
#
_entry.id   AF-A0A6G1GVT9-F1
#
_cell.length_a   1.000
_cell.length_b   1.000
_cell.length_c   1.000
_cell.angle_alpha   90.00
_cell.angle_beta   90.00
_cell.angle_gamma   90.00
#
_symmetry.space_group_name_H-M   'P 1'
#
loop_
_entity.id
_entity.type
_entity.pdbx_description
1 polymer ?
#
loop_
_entity_poly.entity_id
_entity_poly.type
_entity_poly.pdbx_seq_one_letter_code
_entity_poly.pdbx_strand_id
1 'polypeptide(L)'
;QMQTAVDAWMRDTGVVSNFLNRATSYTDDTTFKNQARIAASAEVDELTNKAVLDQYMPNDQSVQAANKTLSNGSFQLVVDKLQEMADQGMKVAQQDVDAINKDRCVQVLPSIDAYMKAS
;
A
#
# COMPACT_ATOMS: atom_id res chain seq x y z
N GLN A 1 -18.11 -4.09 10.63
CA GLN A 1 -17.29 -4.83 9.64
C GLN A 1 -16.83 -3.90 8.53
N MET A 2 -17.73 -3.25 7.79
CA MET A 2 -17.34 -2.23 6.78
C MET A 2 -16.49 -1.09 7.36
N GLN A 3 -17.00 -0.34 8.37
CA GLN A 3 -16.21 0.74 9.01
C GLN A 3 -14.88 0.24 9.60
N THR A 4 -14.88 -0.97 10.17
CA THR A 4 -13.65 -1.59 10.72
C THR A 4 -12.60 -1.82 9.63
N ALA A 5 -13.02 -2.25 8.44
CA ALA A 5 -12.14 -2.45 7.29
C ALA A 5 -11.65 -1.12 6.70
N VAL A 6 -12.50 -0.09 6.65
CA VAL A 6 -12.11 1.29 6.30
C VAL A 6 -11.03 1.80 7.24
N ASP A 7 -11.28 1.74 8.55
CA ASP A 7 -10.33 2.25 9.54
C ASP A 7 -9.01 1.46 9.51
N ALA A 8 -9.07 0.15 9.26
CA ALA A 8 -7.89 -0.70 9.13
C ALA A 8 -7.07 -0.33 7.89
N TRP A 9 -7.71 -0.26 6.72
CA TRP A 9 -7.03 0.10 5.48
C TRP A 9 -6.37 1.47 5.59
N MET A 10 -7.07 2.47 6.14
CA MET A 10 -6.49 3.81 6.33
C MET A 10 -5.26 3.80 7.27
N ARG A 11 -5.26 2.95 8.30
CA ARG A 11 -4.07 2.79 9.17
C ARG A 11 -2.92 2.16 8.41
N ASP A 12 -3.17 1.10 7.65
CA ASP A 12 -2.16 0.39 6.86
C ASP A 12 -1.53 1.32 5.80
N THR A 13 -2.37 2.11 5.11
CA THR A 13 -1.94 3.16 4.18
C THR A 13 -1.05 4.19 4.85
N GLY A 14 -1.35 4.55 6.10
CA GLY A 14 -0.52 5.42 6.92
C GLY A 14 0.84 4.80 7.26
N VAL A 15 0.90 3.50 7.59
CA VAL A 15 2.14 2.77 7.86
C VAL A 15 3.05 2.78 6.64
N VAL A 16 2.53 2.42 5.47
CA VAL A 16 3.30 2.40 4.21
C VAL A 16 3.81 3.79 3.87
N SER A 17 2.94 4.80 3.92
CA SER A 17 3.31 6.19 3.61
C SER A 17 4.37 6.74 4.57
N ASN A 18 4.27 6.45 5.87
CA ASN A 18 5.26 6.85 6.87
C ASN A 18 6.63 6.21 6.64
N PHE A 19 6.65 4.93 6.25
CA PHE A 19 7.90 4.27 5.90
C PHE A 19 8.53 4.91 4.67
N LEU A 20 7.78 5.08 3.57
CA LEU A 20 8.29 5.66 2.32
C LEU A 20 8.85 7.08 2.52
N ASN A 21 8.19 7.91 3.33
CA ASN A 21 8.66 9.26 3.67
C ASN A 21 10.00 9.29 4.42
N ARG A 22 10.38 8.17 5.07
CA ARG A 22 11.59 8.06 5.90
C ARG A 22 12.65 7.16 5.28
N ALA A 23 12.31 6.36 4.28
CA ALA A 23 13.12 5.29 3.74
C ALA A 23 14.56 5.71 3.39
N THR A 24 14.75 6.91 2.85
CA THR A 24 16.07 7.45 2.45
C THR A 24 16.82 8.17 3.58
N SER A 25 16.18 8.33 4.73
CA SER A 25 16.73 9.01 5.92
C SER A 25 17.24 8.06 7.00
N TYR A 26 16.97 6.75 6.87
CA TYR A 26 17.50 5.76 7.80
C TYR A 26 19.02 5.69 7.71
N THR A 27 19.67 5.49 8.86
CA THR A 27 21.13 5.31 8.96
C THR A 27 21.52 3.92 9.48
N ASP A 28 20.53 3.13 9.90
CA ASP A 28 20.70 1.77 10.40
C ASP A 28 19.95 0.77 9.52
N ASP A 29 20.69 -0.14 8.88
CA ASP A 29 20.14 -1.11 7.92
C ASP A 29 19.16 -2.09 8.57
N THR A 30 19.42 -2.46 9.83
CA THR A 30 18.56 -3.39 10.57
C THR A 30 17.19 -2.76 10.81
N THR A 31 17.16 -1.52 11.29
CA THR A 31 15.93 -0.74 11.47
C THR A 31 15.23 -0.52 10.15
N PHE A 32 15.95 -0.14 9.09
CA PHE A 32 15.37 0.02 7.75
C PHE A 32 14.66 -1.26 7.30
N LYS A 33 15.35 -2.40 7.32
CA LYS A 33 14.77 -3.69 6.90
C LYS A 33 13.56 -4.09 7.71
N ASN A 34 13.59 -3.87 9.03
CA ASN A 34 12.44 -4.15 9.89
C ASN A 34 11.24 -3.26 9.55
N GLN A 35 11.45 -1.96 9.31
CA GLN A 35 10.38 -1.05 8.92
C GLN A 35 9.85 -1.34 7.52
N ALA A 36 10.72 -1.75 6.58
CA ALA A 36 10.31 -2.20 5.25
C ALA A 36 9.43 -3.46 5.31
N ARG A 37 9.75 -4.43 6.18
CA ARG A 37 8.91 -5.62 6.42
C ARG A 37 7.54 -5.25 6.98
N ILE A 38 7.50 -4.31 7.93
CA ILE A 38 6.24 -3.83 8.51
C ILE A 38 5.39 -3.16 7.43
N ALA A 39 5.98 -2.29 6.59
CA ALA A 39 5.30 -1.67 5.47
C ALA A 39 4.80 -2.71 4.44
N ALA A 40 5.62 -3.71 4.10
CA ALA A 40 5.22 -4.79 3.20
C ALA A 40 4.02 -5.59 3.76
N SER A 41 4.02 -5.89 5.06
CA SER A 41 2.89 -6.56 5.71
C SER A 41 1.63 -5.70 5.68
N ALA A 42 1.75 -4.40 5.96
CA ALA A 42 0.63 -3.47 5.91
C ALA A 42 0.02 -3.39 4.51
N GLU A 43 0.85 -3.31 3.45
CA GLU A 43 0.38 -3.30 2.05
C GLU A 43 -0.35 -4.61 1.68
N VAL A 44 0.04 -5.76 2.25
CA VAL A 44 -0.70 -7.02 2.08
C VAL A 44 -2.02 -7.01 2.86
N ASP A 45 -2.04 -6.44 4.07
CA ASP A 45 -3.26 -6.31 4.88
C ASP A 45 -4.28 -5.37 4.21
N GLU A 46 -3.83 -4.36 3.45
CA GLU A 46 -4.69 -3.52 2.60
C GLU A 46 -5.53 -4.36 1.61
N LEU A 47 -4.95 -5.40 0.99
CA LEU A 47 -5.69 -6.30 0.10
C LEU A 47 -6.78 -7.09 0.83
N THR A 48 -6.54 -7.45 2.09
CA THR A 48 -7.54 -8.12 2.94
C THR A 48 -8.69 -7.17 3.25
N ASN A 49 -8.41 -5.93 3.64
CA ASN A 49 -9.43 -4.92 3.91
C ASN A 49 -10.22 -4.59 2.64
N LYS A 50 -9.55 -4.49 1.49
CA LYS A 50 -10.19 -4.34 0.18
C LYS A 50 -11.19 -5.46 -0.10
N ALA A 51 -10.78 -6.71 0.06
CA ALA A 51 -11.64 -7.86 -0.20
C ALA A 51 -12.88 -7.90 0.72
N VAL A 52 -12.78 -7.34 1.93
CA VAL A 52 -13.93 -7.13 2.81
C VAL A 52 -14.86 -6.05 2.24
N LEU A 53 -14.32 -4.89 1.84
CA LEU A 53 -15.12 -3.77 1.31
C LEU A 53 -15.79 -4.09 -0.04
N ASP A 54 -15.14 -4.88 -0.89
CA ASP A 54 -15.70 -5.39 -2.15
C ASP A 54 -17.07 -6.06 -1.96
N GLN A 55 -17.30 -6.69 -0.81
CA GLN A 55 -18.56 -7.38 -0.49
C GLN A 55 -19.72 -6.41 -0.19
N TYR A 56 -19.41 -5.18 0.25
CA TYR A 56 -20.40 -4.18 0.63
C TYR A 56 -20.79 -3.27 -0.53
N MET A 57 -19.91 -3.09 -1.52
CA MET A 57 -20.09 -2.15 -2.63
C MET A 57 -20.04 -2.82 -4.02
N PRO A 58 -20.69 -3.98 -4.25
CA PRO A 58 -20.52 -4.75 -5.48
C PRO A 58 -21.00 -4.03 -6.75
N ASN A 59 -21.91 -3.06 -6.62
CA ASN A 59 -22.51 -2.32 -7.73
C ASN A 59 -22.00 -0.88 -7.86
N ASP A 60 -21.10 -0.42 -7.00
CA ASP A 60 -20.55 0.93 -7.09
C ASP A 60 -19.54 1.00 -8.26
N GLN A 61 -19.83 1.84 -9.24
CA GLN A 61 -19.02 1.95 -10.46
C GLN A 61 -17.62 2.50 -10.18
N SER A 62 -17.47 3.38 -9.19
CA SER A 62 -16.17 3.95 -8.83
C SER A 62 -15.30 2.90 -8.14
N VAL A 63 -15.88 2.10 -7.26
CA VAL A 63 -15.22 0.97 -6.60
C VAL A 63 -14.83 -0.10 -7.61
N GLN A 64 -15.69 -0.43 -8.56
CA GLN A 64 -15.36 -1.39 -9.63
C GLN A 64 -14.18 -0.91 -10.50
N ALA A 65 -14.12 0.38 -10.84
CA ALA A 65 -13.00 0.94 -11.61
C ALA A 65 -11.70 0.91 -10.80
N ALA A 66 -11.76 1.32 -9.53
CA ALA A 66 -10.63 1.26 -8.60
C ALA A 66 -10.13 -0.19 -8.42
N ASN A 67 -11.05 -1.15 -8.22
CA ASN A 67 -10.71 -2.56 -8.08
C ASN A 67 -9.91 -3.10 -9.29
N LYS A 68 -10.31 -2.73 -10.51
CA LYS A 68 -9.57 -3.12 -11.72
C LYS A 68 -8.14 -2.59 -11.69
N THR A 69 -7.94 -1.31 -11.41
CA THR A 69 -6.60 -0.71 -11.30
C THR A 69 -5.75 -1.44 -10.26
N LEU A 70 -6.30 -1.64 -9.06
CA LEU A 70 -5.63 -2.31 -7.94
C LEU A 70 -5.27 -3.77 -8.26
N SER A 71 -6.09 -4.46 -9.07
CA SER A 71 -5.88 -5.84 -9.49
C SER A 71 -4.92 -6.01 -10.67
N ASN A 72 -4.59 -4.92 -11.38
CA ASN A 72 -3.74 -4.96 -12.59
C ASN A 72 -2.22 -4.97 -12.29
N GLY A 73 -1.84 -5.32 -11.06
CA GLY A 73 -0.43 -5.43 -10.65
C GLY A 73 0.13 -4.21 -9.94
N SER A 74 -0.60 -3.09 -9.85
CA SER A 74 -0.17 -1.91 -9.09
C SER A 74 0.12 -2.23 -7.62
N PHE A 75 -0.77 -2.94 -6.93
CA PHE A 75 -0.50 -3.42 -5.57
C PHE A 75 0.70 -4.36 -5.50
N GLN A 76 0.78 -5.32 -6.43
CA GLN A 76 1.85 -6.31 -6.42
C GLN A 76 3.22 -5.64 -6.60
N LEU A 77 3.32 -4.62 -7.44
CA LEU A 77 4.54 -3.84 -7.60
C LEU A 77 4.95 -3.18 -6.27
N VAL A 78 4.02 -2.57 -5.53
CA VAL A 78 4.34 -1.96 -4.24
C VAL A 78 4.80 -3.01 -3.24
N VAL A 79 4.09 -4.14 -3.13
CA VAL A 79 4.46 -5.26 -2.26
C VAL A 79 5.86 -5.79 -2.60
N ASP A 80 6.12 -6.08 -3.88
CA ASP A 80 7.40 -6.63 -4.35
C ASP A 80 8.55 -5.68 -4.02
N LYS A 81 8.35 -4.37 -4.19
CA LYS A 81 9.36 -3.35 -3.89
C LYS A 81 9.60 -3.16 -2.39
N LEU A 82 8.56 -3.23 -1.56
CA LEU A 82 8.73 -3.21 -0.10
C LEU A 82 9.44 -4.47 0.41
N GLN A 83 9.16 -5.64 -0.20
CA GLN A 83 9.89 -6.88 0.08
C GLN A 83 11.34 -6.80 -0.38
N GLU A 84 11.60 -6.23 -1.57
CA GLU A 84 12.95 -5.98 -2.06
C GLU A 84 13.74 -5.12 -1.07
N MET A 85 13.15 -4.02 -0.58
CA MET A 85 13.76 -3.19 0.47
C MET A 85 14.01 -3.99 1.77
N ALA A 86 13.07 -4.83 2.19
CA ALA A 86 13.21 -5.67 3.39
C ALA A 86 14.38 -6.67 3.31
N ASP A 87 14.67 -7.19 2.12
CA ASP A 87 15.73 -8.16 1.89
C ASP A 87 17.07 -7.49 1.60
N GLN A 88 17.04 -6.46 0.76
CA GLN A 88 18.22 -5.81 0.22
C GLN A 88 18.73 -4.66 1.08
N GLY A 89 17.89 -4.08 1.93
CA GLY A 89 18.27 -3.00 2.83
C GLY A 89 18.37 -1.63 2.17
N MET A 90 19.06 -0.71 2.83
CA MET A 90 19.11 0.70 2.44
C MET A 90 19.70 0.94 1.04
N LYS A 91 20.42 -0.02 0.47
CA LYS A 91 21.07 0.10 -0.84
C LYS A 91 20.10 0.30 -2.01
N VAL A 92 18.85 -0.18 -1.89
CA VAL A 92 17.82 -0.03 -2.93
C VAL A 92 16.81 1.08 -2.60
N ALA A 93 16.92 1.71 -1.43
CA ALA A 93 15.88 2.58 -0.88
C ALA A 93 15.44 3.68 -1.84
N GLN A 94 16.38 4.44 -2.42
CA GLN A 94 16.04 5.54 -3.33
C GLN A 94 15.31 5.05 -4.58
N GLN A 95 15.88 4.05 -5.26
CA GLN A 95 15.32 3.51 -6.50
C GLN A 95 13.91 2.94 -6.27
N ASP A 96 13.73 2.17 -5.21
CA ASP A 96 12.46 1.50 -4.96
C ASP A 96 11.41 2.47 -4.40
N VAL A 97 11.80 3.51 -3.64
CA VAL A 97 10.88 4.61 -3.26
C VAL A 97 10.37 5.33 -4.50
N ASP A 98 11.25 5.63 -5.45
CA ASP A 98 10.86 6.30 -6.70
C ASP A 98 9.95 5.42 -7.56
N ALA A 99 10.22 4.11 -7.60
CA ALA A 99 9.39 3.14 -8.31
C ALA A 99 8.00 3.03 -7.66
N ILE A 100 7.94 2.88 -6.34
CA ILE A 100 6.68 2.83 -5.59
C ILE A 100 5.90 4.12 -5.77
N ASN A 101 6.50 5.30 -5.60
CA ASN A 101 5.78 6.56 -5.68
C ASN A 101 5.21 6.85 -7.07
N LYS A 102 5.86 6.37 -8.15
CA LYS A 102 5.31 6.49 -9.52
C LYS A 102 3.99 5.75 -9.69
N ASP A 103 3.85 4.61 -9.03
CA ASP A 103 2.66 3.78 -9.15
C ASP A 103 1.63 4.10 -8.06
N ARG A 104 2.08 4.13 -6.80
CA ARG A 104 1.25 4.30 -5.62
C ARG A 104 0.53 5.65 -5.60
N CYS A 105 1.21 6.74 -5.95
CA CYS A 105 0.60 8.07 -5.92
C CYS A 105 -0.39 8.30 -7.08
N VAL A 106 -0.22 7.59 -8.20
CA VAL A 106 -1.02 7.80 -9.42
C VAL A 106 -2.16 6.79 -9.52
N GLN A 107 -1.95 5.56 -9.08
CA GLN A 107 -2.88 4.45 -9.28
C GLN A 107 -3.48 3.96 -7.96
N VAL A 108 -2.65 3.66 -6.96
CA VAL A 108 -3.08 3.00 -5.72
C VAL A 108 -3.87 3.96 -4.81
N LEU A 109 -3.27 5.08 -4.40
CA LEU A 109 -3.92 6.04 -3.48
C LEU A 109 -5.24 6.58 -4.01
N PRO A 110 -5.37 7.02 -5.29
CA PRO A 110 -6.67 7.44 -5.82
C PRO A 110 -7.70 6.32 -5.85
N SER A 111 -7.27 5.07 -6.02
CA SER A 111 -8.16 3.91 -5.97
C SER A 111 -8.62 3.63 -4.54
N ILE A 112 -7.75 3.73 -3.55
CA ILE A 112 -8.11 3.64 -2.12
C ILE A 112 -9.12 4.73 -1.78
N ASP A 113 -8.88 5.98 -2.19
CA ASP A 113 -9.82 7.10 -1.98
C ASP A 113 -11.22 6.83 -2.54
N ALA A 114 -11.33 6.11 -3.66
CA ALA A 114 -12.63 5.74 -4.22
C ALA A 114 -13.40 4.79 -3.28
N TYR A 115 -12.73 3.81 -2.68
CA TYR A 115 -13.34 2.95 -1.64
C TYR A 115 -13.76 3.77 -0.42
N MET A 116 -12.90 4.68 0.05
CA MET A 116 -13.19 5.48 1.25
C MET A 116 -14.37 6.43 1.06
N LYS A 117 -14.58 6.94 -0.16
CA LYS A 117 -15.73 7.81 -0.47
C LYS A 117 -17.04 7.04 -0.61
N ALA A 118 -16.97 5.76 -1.00
CA ALA A 118 -18.14 4.91 -1.20
C ALA A 118 -18.56 4.15 0.08
N SER A 119 -17.71 4.14 1.11
CA SER A 119 -17.95 3.51 2.43
C SER A 119 -18.62 4.47 3.41
#